data_AF-A0A967MIY7-F1
#
_entry.id   AF-A0A967MIY7-F1
#
_cell.length_a   1.000
_cell.length_b   1.000
_cell.length_c   1.000
_cell.angle_alpha   90.00
_cell.angle_beta   90.00
_cell.angle_gamma   90.00
#
_symmetry.space_group_name_H-M   'P 1'
#
loop_
_entity.id
_entity.type
_entity.pdbx_description
1 polymer ?
#
loop_
_entity_poly.entity_id
_entity_poly.type
_entity_poly.pdbx_seq_one_letter_code
_entity_poly.pdbx_strand_id
1 'polypeptide(L)'
;MGRLLEQIHEGGLAGGESSRAMVGILRRQLYSSRLPQRVRWQGVGVAHKTGDWPPIAGNDVGILFYDGGPAIVSVFTNQNTGDFF
;
A
#
# COMPACT_ATOMS: atom_id res chain seq x y z
N MET A 1 -2.30 6.42 -9.06
CA MET A 1 -1.70 5.31 -8.30
C MET A 1 -2.58 4.07 -8.26
N GLY A 2 -3.89 4.16 -7.99
CA GLY A 2 -4.79 2.99 -8.00
C GLY A 2 -4.65 2.09 -9.24
N ARG A 3 -4.79 2.64 -10.45
CA ARG A 3 -4.65 1.89 -11.71
C ARG A 3 -3.29 1.21 -11.90
N LEU A 4 -2.20 1.81 -11.41
CA LEU A 4 -0.88 1.19 -11.48
C LEU A 4 -0.83 -0.05 -10.59
N LEU A 5 -1.32 0.04 -9.37
CA LEU A 5 -1.38 -1.10 -8.44
C LEU A 5 -2.33 -2.19 -8.94
N GLU A 6 -3.43 -1.81 -9.58
CA GLU A 6 -4.35 -2.73 -10.26
C GLU A 6 -3.63 -3.53 -11.34
N GLN A 7 -2.95 -2.84 -12.26
CA GLN A 7 -2.21 -3.52 -13.32
C GLN A 7 -1.02 -4.35 -12.82
N ILE A 8 -0.39 -3.97 -11.70
CA ILE A 8 0.61 -4.80 -11.02
C ILE A 8 -0.04 -6.05 -10.40
N HIS A 9 -1.24 -5.92 -9.82
CA HIS A 9 -1.94 -7.05 -9.22
C HIS A 9 -2.43 -8.04 -10.27
N GLU A 10 -3.00 -7.53 -11.37
CA GLU A 10 -3.58 -8.32 -12.46
C GLU A 10 -2.53 -8.83 -13.46
N GLY A 11 -1.29 -8.34 -13.40
CA GLY A 11 -0.23 -8.74 -14.33
C GLY A 11 -0.27 -8.04 -15.69
N GLY A 12 -1.01 -6.93 -15.80
CA GLY A 12 -1.19 -6.18 -17.05
C GLY A 12 -0.06 -5.21 -17.39
N LEU A 13 0.80 -4.82 -16.42
CA LEU A 13 1.86 -3.82 -16.64
C LEU A 13 3.23 -4.45 -16.93
N ALA A 14 3.60 -5.46 -16.16
CA ALA A 14 4.76 -6.29 -16.38
C ALA A 14 4.27 -7.74 -16.39
N GLY A 15 4.85 -8.62 -17.21
CA GLY A 15 4.40 -10.01 -17.33
C GLY A 15 4.18 -10.68 -15.96
N GLY A 16 3.31 -11.69 -15.90
CA GLY A 16 2.77 -12.23 -14.65
C GLY A 16 3.81 -12.59 -13.58
N GLU A 17 5.01 -13.07 -13.97
CA GLU A 17 6.12 -13.31 -13.04
C GLU A 17 6.63 -12.04 -12.36
N SER A 18 6.99 -11.02 -13.15
CA SER A 18 7.46 -9.73 -12.66
C SER A 18 6.40 -9.06 -11.77
N SER A 19 5.13 -9.16 -12.15
CA SER A 19 4.01 -8.63 -11.36
C SER A 19 3.87 -9.33 -10.00
N ARG A 20 3.96 -10.66 -9.95
CA ARG A 20 3.99 -11.40 -8.68
C ARG A 20 5.21 -11.01 -7.83
N ALA A 21 6.38 -10.84 -8.45
CA ALA A 21 7.58 -10.41 -7.76
C ALA A 21 7.41 -9.00 -7.15
N MET A 22 6.81 -8.05 -7.89
CA MET A 22 6.49 -6.71 -7.40
C MET A 22 5.53 -6.74 -6.22
N VAL A 23 4.43 -7.51 -6.30
CA VAL A 23 3.51 -7.68 -5.16
C VAL A 23 4.26 -8.27 -3.95
N GLY A 24 5.12 -9.27 -4.16
CA GLY A 24 5.95 -9.85 -3.11
C GLY A 24 6.91 -8.86 -2.46
N ILE A 25 7.50 -7.94 -3.24
CA ILE A 25 8.34 -6.85 -2.72
C ILE A 25 7.51 -5.90 -1.87
N LEU A 26 6.35 -5.46 -2.37
CA LEU A 26 5.45 -4.56 -1.64
C LEU A 26 4.92 -5.17 -0.33
N ARG A 27 4.72 -6.49 -0.26
CA ARG A 27 4.36 -7.21 0.98
C ARG A 27 5.46 -7.21 2.04
N ARG A 28 6.71 -7.00 1.65
CA ARG A 28 7.88 -6.97 2.55
C ARG A 28 8.27 -5.54 2.96
N GLN A 29 7.36 -4.59 2.81
CA GLN A 29 7.57 -3.23 3.29
C GLN A 29 7.87 -3.25 4.80
N LEU A 30 8.89 -2.49 5.20
CA LEU A 30 9.38 -2.46 6.58
C LEU A 30 8.54 -1.54 7.47
N TYR A 31 8.05 -0.44 6.90
CA TYR A 31 7.25 0.53 7.66
C TYR A 31 5.81 0.07 7.81
N SER A 32 5.30 0.12 9.05
CA SER A 32 3.93 -0.29 9.38
C SER A 32 3.12 0.77 10.10
N SER A 33 3.62 2.02 10.09
CA SER A 33 3.01 3.20 10.72
C SER A 33 1.81 3.76 9.97
N ARG A 34 1.51 3.29 8.74
CA ARG A 34 0.46 3.82 7.86
C ARG A 34 -0.71 2.86 7.67
N LEU A 35 -1.03 2.44 6.44
CA LEU A 35 -2.14 1.51 6.18
C LEU A 35 -2.09 0.27 7.09
N PRO A 36 -0.93 -0.40 7.30
CA PRO A 36 -0.88 -1.58 8.16
C PRO A 36 -1.26 -1.30 9.63
N GLN A 37 -1.06 -0.07 10.12
CA GLN A 37 -1.21 0.28 11.53
C GLN A 37 -2.58 -0.12 12.09
N ARG A 38 -3.65 0.03 11.29
CA ARG A 38 -5.03 -0.21 11.71
C ARG A 38 -5.59 -1.58 11.30
N VAL A 39 -5.08 -2.18 10.22
CA VAL A 39 -5.71 -3.37 9.62
C VAL A 39 -4.93 -4.67 9.81
N ARG A 40 -3.61 -4.62 10.04
CA ARG A 40 -2.77 -5.84 10.08
C ARG A 40 -3.17 -6.84 11.16
N TRP A 41 -3.78 -6.36 12.24
CA TRP A 41 -4.23 -7.19 13.37
C TRP A 41 -5.58 -7.88 13.11
N GLN A 42 -6.22 -7.58 11.97
CA GLN A 42 -7.51 -8.12 11.56
C GLN A 42 -7.36 -9.22 10.50
N GLY A 43 -6.17 -9.83 10.37
CA GLY A 43 -5.87 -10.83 9.34
C GLY A 43 -5.68 -10.24 7.93
N VAL A 44 -5.64 -8.92 7.79
CA VAL A 44 -5.48 -8.24 6.49
C VAL A 44 -4.01 -8.25 6.07
N GLY A 45 -3.72 -8.89 4.93
CA GLY A 45 -2.41 -8.80 4.29
C GLY A 45 -2.24 -7.46 3.59
N VAL A 46 -1.07 -6.82 3.70
CA VAL A 46 -0.83 -5.48 3.13
C VAL A 46 0.41 -5.50 2.23
N ALA A 47 0.24 -5.19 0.96
CA ALA A 47 1.32 -4.92 0.02
C ALA A 47 1.34 -3.42 -0.31
N HIS A 48 2.32 -2.67 0.17
CA HIS A 48 2.23 -1.21 0.14
C HIS A 48 3.56 -0.47 0.00
N LYS A 49 3.46 0.84 -0.24
CA LYS A 49 4.59 1.76 -0.30
C LYS A 49 4.23 3.09 0.36
N THR A 50 4.98 3.44 1.40
CA THR A 50 4.90 4.73 2.07
C THR A 50 5.63 5.83 1.30
N GLY A 51 5.21 7.08 1.48
CA GLY A 51 5.88 8.27 0.98
C GLY A 51 5.65 9.43 1.92
N ASP A 52 6.67 9.78 2.69
CA ASP A 52 6.55 10.64 3.86
C ASP A 52 7.43 11.88 3.74
N TRP A 53 6.89 13.05 4.10
CA TRP A 53 7.64 14.28 4.35
C TRP A 53 7.15 14.92 5.66
N PRO A 54 7.61 14.43 6.82
CA PRO A 54 7.08 14.86 8.11
C PRO A 54 7.37 16.35 8.39
N PRO A 55 6.43 17.07 9.04
CA PRO A 55 5.05 16.67 9.30
C PRO A 55 4.15 16.82 8.06
N ILE A 56 4.59 17.56 7.06
CA ILE A 56 3.81 18.16 5.95
C ILE A 56 3.02 17.15 5.11
N ALA A 57 3.60 16.00 4.76
CA ALA A 57 2.93 14.99 3.92
C ALA A 57 3.11 13.57 4.47
N GLY A 58 2.04 12.78 4.37
CA GLY A 58 2.01 11.39 4.80
C GLY A 58 1.19 10.55 3.84
N ASN A 59 1.86 9.77 3.00
CA ASN A 59 1.23 9.01 1.94
C ASN A 59 1.46 7.52 2.12
N ASP A 60 0.48 6.74 1.72
CA ASP A 60 0.62 5.29 1.62
C ASP A 60 -0.36 4.75 0.58
N VAL A 61 0.15 3.90 -0.29
CA VAL A 61 -0.62 3.24 -1.34
C VAL A 61 -0.39 1.74 -1.25
N GLY A 62 -1.43 0.94 -1.42
CA GLY A 62 -1.28 -0.50 -1.32
C GLY A 62 -2.48 -1.31 -1.75
N ILE A 63 -2.26 -2.62 -1.76
CA ILE A 63 -3.27 -3.65 -1.99
C ILE A 63 -3.50 -4.34 -0.64
N LEU A 64 -4.76 -4.33 -0.19
CA LEU A 64 -5.23 -5.03 0.99
C LEU A 64 -5.79 -6.39 0.57
N PHE A 65 -5.39 -7.46 1.24
CA PHE A 65 -5.88 -8.82 1.01
C PHE A 65 -6.67 -9.29 2.23
N TYR A 66 -7.97 -9.55 2.04
CA TYR A 66 -8.91 -10.03 3.07
C TYR A 66 -9.96 -10.94 2.42
N ASP A 67 -10.81 -11.60 3.23
CA ASP A 67 -11.74 -12.64 2.78
C ASP A 67 -12.81 -12.17 1.76
N GLY A 68 -13.00 -10.85 1.62
CA GLY A 68 -13.90 -10.26 0.62
C GLY A 68 -13.24 -9.98 -0.75
N GLY A 69 -11.97 -10.37 -0.93
CA GLY A 69 -11.19 -10.07 -2.12
C GLY A 69 -10.24 -8.88 -1.93
N PRO A 70 -9.35 -8.63 -2.90
CA PRO A 70 -8.35 -7.57 -2.79
C PRO A 70 -8.98 -6.18 -2.96
N ALA A 71 -8.56 -5.21 -2.15
CA ALA A 71 -8.89 -3.81 -2.34
C ALA A 71 -7.65 -2.97 -2.57
N ILE A 72 -7.74 -2.01 -3.49
CA ILE A 72 -6.67 -1.05 -3.77
C ILE A 72 -6.97 0.24 -3.04
N VAL A 73 -6.03 0.70 -2.22
CA VAL A 73 -6.15 1.93 -1.44
C VAL A 73 -5.01 2.85 -1.81
N SER A 74 -5.32 4.13 -1.99
CA SER A 74 -4.33 5.17 -2.25
C SER A 74 -4.65 6.38 -1.39
N VAL A 75 -3.85 6.61 -0.35
CA VAL A 75 -4.02 7.74 0.56
C VAL A 75 -2.90 8.73 0.32
N PHE A 76 -3.28 9.96 -0.02
CA PHE A 76 -2.37 11.09 -0.15
C PHE A 76 -2.82 12.21 0.76
N THR A 77 -1.94 12.64 1.67
CA THR A 77 -2.23 13.75 2.59
C THR A 77 -1.09 14.75 2.52
N ASN A 78 -1.46 16.03 2.50
CA ASN A 78 -0.56 17.18 2.41
C ASN A 78 -1.03 18.26 3.39
N GLN A 79 -0.13 19.18 3.73
CA GLN A 79 -0.38 20.28 4.68
C GLN A 79 -0.88 19.78 6.04
N ASN A 80 -0.40 18.62 6.48
CA ASN A 80 -0.72 18.10 7.79
C ASN A 80 -0.14 19.03 8.87
N THR A 81 -0.97 19.39 9.84
CA THR A 81 -0.62 20.30 10.96
C THR A 81 -0.62 19.61 12.32
N GLY A 82 -1.07 18.35 12.36
CA GLY A 82 -1.07 17.52 13.57
C GLY A 82 0.14 16.61 13.69
N ASP A 83 0.14 15.80 14.73
CA ASP A 83 1.21 14.86 15.03
C ASP A 83 1.37 13.81 13.91
N PHE A 84 2.64 13.46 13.67
CA PHE A 84 3.03 12.50 12.64
C PHE A 84 3.18 11.10 13.27
N PHE A 85 2.14 10.28 13.18
CA PHE A 85 2.11 8.91 13.73
C PHE A 85 2.25 7.83 12.66
#